data_AF-A0A396KLJ4-F1
#
_entry.id   AF-A0A396KLJ4-F1
#
_cell.length_a   1.000
_cell.length_b   1.000
_cell.length_c   1.000
_cell.angle_alpha   90.00
_cell.angle_beta   90.00
_cell.angle_gamma   90.00
#
_symmetry.space_group_name_H-M   'P 1'
#
loop_
_entity.id
_entity.type
_entity.pdbx_description
1 polymer ?
#
loop_
_entity_poly.entity_id
_entity_poly.type
_entity_poly.pdbx_seq_one_letter_code
_entity_poly.pdbx_strand_id
1 'polypeptide(L)'
;MAFLVKDLVDRQIFGGVRLVAGVLNVSNPILWVNVMEILDTPRSLNEGELVVSTGYGLEDQSLHKDLIHQLKKRGVSGLAIQPGYYIDQIPEYIIEDANKEGLPVLELPERLSFSEILHVLMDQITENNLISRKLVQGLDTLRIALGKKLNISEKKLFEKEQQVYLFLICLTGKNSRDEESLRQGMGKVGSFLSSMSKTCIGETLPDGTGMFLAPFSDGEAFTDAMYDFSIFLTFLSENEEINFYVGAQPLKESRDLPDCVKEAYDHICLLDRIGAKRGICTFDNRLLVELLGTLHQNEYSIVLGNQALQKLLDHDRYNHTGYVHTIRIYLAHNCNATKTAEHLYIHRHTLMKRLQNISALCGINFTDYYMRVYMSLAILIHDYFTY
;
A
#
# COMPACT_ATOMS: atom_id res chain seq x y z
N MET A 1 5.05 1.37 3.72
CA MET A 1 6.42 1.74 3.25
C MET A 1 7.33 1.89 4.48
N ALA A 2 8.63 1.61 4.44
CA ALA A 2 9.48 1.96 5.59
C ALA A 2 9.52 3.50 5.72
N PHE A 3 9.29 4.05 6.91
CA PHE A 3 9.40 5.49 7.16
C PHE A 3 10.89 5.86 7.10
N LEU A 4 11.32 6.68 6.15
CA LEU A 4 12.75 6.97 5.91
C LEU A 4 13.17 8.31 6.51
N VAL A 5 14.48 8.50 6.73
CA VAL A 5 15.00 9.79 7.22
C VAL A 5 14.65 10.96 6.30
N LYS A 6 14.73 10.78 4.98
CA LYS A 6 14.34 11.82 4.01
C LYS A 6 12.86 12.23 4.12
N ASP A 7 11.98 11.32 4.54
CA ASP A 7 10.55 11.60 4.66
C ASP A 7 10.28 12.70 5.71
N LEU A 8 11.14 12.83 6.73
CA LEU A 8 11.03 13.89 7.74
C LEU A 8 11.11 15.28 7.12
N VAL A 9 12.00 15.46 6.14
CA VAL A 9 12.30 16.73 5.50
C VAL A 9 11.39 16.97 4.29
N ASP A 10 11.27 15.97 3.42
CA ASP A 10 10.51 16.06 2.17
C ASP A 10 9.02 16.33 2.44
N ARG A 11 8.47 15.70 3.48
CA ARG A 11 7.06 15.84 3.85
C ARG A 11 6.81 16.95 4.87
N GLN A 12 7.86 17.65 5.32
CA GLN A 12 7.78 18.67 6.39
C GLN A 12 7.03 18.15 7.62
N ILE A 13 7.32 16.92 8.06
CA ILE A 13 6.66 16.25 9.20
C ILE A 13 6.68 17.15 10.44
N PHE A 14 7.79 17.85 10.62
CA PHE A 14 7.94 18.94 11.55
C PHE A 14 8.19 20.22 10.76
N GLY A 15 7.32 21.22 10.91
CA GLY A 15 7.55 22.50 10.24
C GLY A 15 8.89 23.08 10.69
N GLY A 16 9.82 23.27 9.75
CA GLY A 16 11.15 23.83 10.04
C GLY A 16 12.24 22.81 10.37
N VAL A 17 12.00 21.51 10.21
CA VAL A 17 13.09 20.50 10.26
C VAL A 17 14.05 20.68 9.09
N ARG A 18 15.35 20.55 9.35
CA ARG A 18 16.40 20.71 8.33
C ARG A 18 17.37 19.53 8.38
N LEU A 19 17.76 19.03 7.21
CA LEU A 19 18.92 18.14 7.12
C LEU A 19 20.19 18.99 7.05
N VAL A 20 21.09 18.81 8.01
CA VAL A 20 22.31 19.63 8.13
C VAL A 20 23.58 18.86 7.76
N ALA A 21 23.56 17.53 7.80
CA ALA A 21 24.69 16.69 7.41
C ALA A 21 24.26 15.29 6.96
N GLY A 22 25.18 14.54 6.33
CA GLY A 22 24.99 13.12 6.04
C GLY A 22 24.04 12.80 4.88
N VAL A 23 23.96 13.72 3.90
CA VAL A 23 23.03 13.68 2.76
C VAL A 23 23.07 12.35 1.99
N LEU A 24 24.24 11.68 1.95
CA LEU A 24 24.44 10.46 1.18
C LEU A 24 23.58 9.26 1.63
N ASN A 25 23.12 9.21 2.89
CA ASN A 25 22.33 8.06 3.41
C ASN A 25 20.98 8.47 4.02
N VAL A 26 20.31 9.47 3.46
CA VAL A 26 18.96 9.89 3.91
C VAL A 26 17.86 8.85 3.65
N SER A 27 18.17 7.78 2.91
CA SER A 27 17.25 6.66 2.65
C SER A 27 17.26 5.58 3.73
N ASN A 28 17.88 5.82 4.90
CA ASN A 28 17.85 4.87 6.01
C ASN A 28 16.43 4.73 6.59
N PRO A 29 15.93 3.50 6.85
CA PRO A 29 14.62 3.28 7.44
C PRO A 29 14.62 3.57 8.94
N ILE A 30 13.65 4.34 9.41
CA ILE A 30 13.37 4.61 10.82
C ILE A 30 12.38 3.54 11.29
N LEU A 31 12.88 2.64 12.14
CA LEU A 31 12.10 1.53 12.72
C LEU A 31 11.63 1.85 14.14
N TRP A 32 12.34 2.73 14.84
CA TRP A 32 12.06 3.13 16.21
C TRP A 32 12.67 4.51 16.51
N VAL A 33 12.19 5.18 17.55
CA VAL A 33 12.73 6.47 18.02
C VAL A 33 13.24 6.31 19.44
N ASN A 34 14.44 6.79 19.70
CA ASN A 34 15.00 6.84 21.05
C ASN A 34 15.37 8.29 21.42
N VAL A 35 14.96 8.74 22.61
CA VAL A 35 15.33 10.06 23.13
C VAL A 35 16.48 9.90 24.11
N MET A 36 17.57 10.62 23.86
CA MET A 36 18.76 10.60 24.70
C MET A 36 19.16 12.02 25.07
N GLU A 37 19.13 12.32 26.37
CA GLU A 37 19.66 13.59 26.87
C GLU A 37 21.19 13.57 26.88
N ILE A 38 21.81 12.50 27.40
CA ILE A 38 23.27 12.33 27.42
C ILE A 38 23.69 11.32 26.34
N LEU A 39 24.64 11.71 25.50
CA LEU A 39 25.12 10.92 24.34
C LEU A 39 26.38 10.08 24.66
N ASP A 40 26.56 9.72 25.94
CA ASP A 40 27.76 9.07 26.47
C ASP A 40 27.73 7.53 26.39
N THR A 41 26.54 6.93 26.26
CA THR A 41 26.35 5.49 26.25
C THR A 41 25.65 4.95 25.01
N PRO A 42 26.42 4.80 23.90
CA PRO A 42 26.14 3.96 22.75
C PRO A 42 25.26 2.73 22.95
N ARG A 43 25.57 2.04 24.06
CA ARG A 43 25.45 0.59 24.27
C ARG A 43 24.05 0.02 24.13
N SER A 44 23.03 0.80 24.44
CA SER A 44 21.63 0.38 24.38
C SER A 44 20.95 0.62 23.02
N LEU A 45 21.60 1.28 22.06
CA LEU A 45 21.00 1.58 20.75
C LEU A 45 21.03 0.38 19.80
N ASN A 46 19.94 0.22 19.06
CA ASN A 46 19.74 -0.82 18.05
C ASN A 46 19.78 -0.27 16.62
N GLU A 47 19.96 -1.17 15.66
CA GLU A 47 19.86 -0.86 14.24
C GLU A 47 18.45 -0.35 13.88
N GLY A 48 18.38 0.67 13.03
CA GLY A 48 17.11 1.26 12.59
C GLY A 48 16.54 2.34 13.51
N GLU A 49 17.20 2.66 14.63
CA GLU A 49 16.76 3.72 15.54
C GLU A 49 17.09 5.12 15.00
N LEU A 50 16.15 6.07 15.15
CA LEU A 50 16.44 7.50 15.06
C LEU A 50 16.68 8.03 16.48
N VAL A 51 17.87 8.59 16.72
CA VAL A 51 18.20 9.19 18.02
C VAL A 51 17.77 10.64 18.02
N VAL A 52 17.02 11.05 19.04
CA VAL A 52 16.57 12.42 19.27
C VAL A 52 17.25 12.97 20.52
N SER A 53 17.84 14.17 20.45
CA SER A 53 18.60 14.76 21.56
C SER A 53 18.51 16.29 21.59
N THR A 54 18.72 16.89 22.76
CA THR A 54 18.96 18.34 22.94
C THR A 54 20.41 18.76 22.64
N GLY A 55 21.30 17.79 22.38
CA GLY A 55 22.72 18.05 22.14
C GLY A 55 23.53 18.39 23.39
N TYR A 56 23.08 17.95 24.57
CA TYR A 56 23.83 18.13 25.83
C TYR A 56 25.27 17.62 25.69
N GLY A 57 26.23 18.44 26.11
CA GLY A 57 27.65 18.09 26.11
C GLY A 57 28.33 18.09 24.74
N LEU A 58 27.60 18.38 23.65
CA LEU A 58 28.19 18.43 22.31
C LEU A 58 29.15 19.61 22.11
N GLU A 59 29.11 20.65 22.95
CA GLU A 59 30.09 21.76 22.92
C GLU A 59 31.53 21.28 23.18
N ASP A 60 31.67 20.22 23.99
CA ASP A 60 32.96 19.62 24.30
C ASP A 60 33.27 18.49 23.31
N GLN A 61 33.97 18.84 22.25
CA GLN A 61 34.44 17.90 21.23
C GLN A 61 35.26 16.74 21.83
N SER A 62 35.97 16.95 22.94
CA SER A 62 36.83 15.91 23.51
C SER A 62 36.04 14.72 24.08
N LEU A 63 34.83 14.99 24.58
CA LEU A 63 33.93 13.96 25.14
C LEU A 63 33.18 13.19 24.07
N HIS A 64 32.87 13.81 22.93
CA HIS A 64 31.97 13.25 21.90
C HIS A 64 32.63 13.03 20.53
N LYS A 65 33.96 13.07 20.45
CA LYS A 65 34.71 12.94 19.19
C LYS A 65 34.36 11.70 18.36
N ASP A 66 34.04 10.59 19.00
CA ASP A 66 33.72 9.32 18.31
C ASP A 66 32.21 9.07 18.18
N LEU A 67 31.36 10.01 18.58
CA LEU A 67 29.91 9.80 18.67
C LEU A 67 29.31 9.34 17.33
N ILE A 68 29.57 10.08 16.25
CA ILE A 68 29.02 9.78 14.93
C ILE A 68 29.47 8.40 14.45
N HIS A 69 30.75 8.08 14.61
CA HIS A 69 31.30 6.78 14.26
C HIS A 69 30.63 5.65 15.06
N GLN A 70 30.41 5.84 16.35
CA GLN A 70 29.74 4.86 17.21
C GLN A 70 28.27 4.65 16.84
N LEU A 71 27.53 5.71 16.52
CA LEU A 71 26.15 5.64 16.04
C LEU A 71 26.07 4.90 14.69
N LYS A 72 26.96 5.24 13.76
CA LYS A 72 27.00 4.61 12.44
C LYS A 72 27.31 3.11 12.53
N LYS A 73 28.29 2.73 13.37
CA LYS A 73 28.67 1.32 13.59
C LYS A 73 27.52 0.47 14.13
N ARG A 74 26.55 1.07 14.82
CA ARG A 74 25.36 0.40 15.37
C ARG A 74 24.20 0.31 14.39
N GLY A 75 24.31 0.92 13.21
CA GLY A 75 23.21 0.95 12.25
C GLY A 75 22.09 1.90 12.63
N VAL A 76 22.37 2.94 13.43
CA VAL A 76 21.43 4.02 13.72
C VAL A 76 21.07 4.73 12.41
N SER A 77 19.78 5.01 12.22
CA SER A 77 19.25 5.57 10.98
C SER A 77 19.60 7.04 10.79
N GLY A 78 19.66 7.79 11.89
CA GLY A 78 20.10 9.19 11.91
C GLY A 78 20.11 9.77 13.33
N LEU A 79 20.60 11.01 13.43
CA LEU A 79 20.63 11.80 14.66
C LEU A 79 19.83 13.09 14.45
N ALA A 80 18.79 13.30 15.25
CA ALA A 80 17.98 14.51 15.23
C ALA A 80 18.25 15.33 16.49
N ILE A 81 18.79 16.53 16.31
CA ILE A 81 19.20 17.42 17.40
C ILE A 81 18.24 18.59 17.43
N GLN A 82 17.74 18.92 18.62
CA GLN A 82 16.98 20.13 18.88
C GLN A 82 17.85 21.14 19.64
N PRO A 83 18.45 22.14 18.95
CA PRO A 83 19.16 23.23 19.60
C PRO A 83 18.24 24.08 20.49
N GLY A 84 18.82 25.03 21.23
CA GLY A 84 18.09 26.00 22.07
C GLY A 84 18.04 25.65 23.56
N TYR A 85 18.59 24.51 23.98
CA TYR A 85 18.70 24.12 25.40
C TYR A 85 20.14 24.22 25.92
N TYR A 86 21.05 23.48 25.30
CA TYR A 86 22.46 23.36 25.70
C TYR A 86 23.43 23.85 24.63
N ILE A 87 22.96 23.95 23.39
CA ILE A 87 23.72 24.43 22.24
C ILE A 87 22.83 25.37 21.43
N ASP A 88 23.38 26.48 20.96
CA ASP A 88 22.65 27.41 20.07
C ASP A 88 22.57 26.87 18.63
N GLN A 89 23.57 26.10 18.22
CA GLN A 89 23.67 25.49 16.90
C GLN A 89 24.45 24.16 16.99
N ILE A 90 24.20 23.26 16.04
CA ILE A 90 24.90 21.97 15.97
C ILE A 90 26.40 22.24 15.70
N PRO A 91 27.33 21.74 16.54
CA PRO A 91 28.76 21.99 16.37
C PRO A 91 29.31 21.52 15.03
N GLU A 92 30.26 22.27 14.48
CA GLU A 92 30.81 22.01 13.14
C GLU A 92 31.49 20.63 13.05
N TYR A 93 32.17 20.17 14.10
CA TYR A 93 32.79 18.84 14.10
C TYR A 93 31.77 17.69 13.95
N ILE A 94 30.55 17.84 14.50
CA ILE A 94 29.48 16.86 14.33
C ILE A 94 29.02 16.81 12.88
N ILE A 95 28.89 17.99 12.25
CA ILE A 95 28.50 18.12 10.84
C ILE A 95 29.57 17.50 9.93
N GLU A 96 30.85 17.81 10.18
CA GLU A 96 31.98 17.26 9.43
C GLU A 96 32.05 15.73 9.54
N ASP A 97 32.00 15.18 10.76
CA ASP A 97 32.05 13.74 10.99
C ASP A 97 30.84 13.03 10.37
N ALA A 98 29.64 13.62 10.49
CA ALA A 98 28.42 13.09 9.89
C ALA A 98 28.47 13.07 8.36
N ASN A 99 29.03 14.10 7.74
CA ASN A 99 29.23 14.14 6.29
C ASN A 99 30.25 13.09 5.84
N LYS A 100 31.33 12.91 6.61
CA LYS A 100 32.39 11.92 6.33
C LYS A 100 31.91 10.48 6.45
N GLU A 101 31.17 10.15 7.51
CA GLU A 101 30.64 8.80 7.78
C GLU A 101 29.29 8.55 7.10
N GLY A 102 28.69 9.60 6.52
CA GLY A 102 27.39 9.56 5.87
C GLY A 102 26.25 9.22 6.83
N LEU A 103 26.30 9.67 8.09
CA LEU A 103 25.17 9.53 9.02
C LEU A 103 24.28 10.77 8.92
N PRO A 104 22.98 10.66 8.57
CA PRO A 104 22.10 11.80 8.52
C PRO A 104 22.00 12.53 9.87
N VAL A 105 22.21 13.85 9.85
CA VAL A 105 21.96 14.72 11.01
C VAL A 105 20.88 15.72 10.66
N LEU A 106 19.84 15.75 11.49
CA LEU A 106 18.69 16.63 11.36
C LEU A 106 18.72 17.66 12.48
N GLU A 107 18.34 18.88 12.15
CA GLU A 107 18.04 19.95 13.10
C GLU A 107 16.53 20.06 13.25
N LEU A 108 16.07 19.92 14.49
CA LEU A 108 14.68 20.05 14.89
C LEU A 108 14.38 21.47 15.39
N PRO A 109 13.20 22.01 15.09
CA PRO A 109 12.82 23.36 15.52
C PRO A 109 12.57 23.43 17.03
N GLU A 110 13.00 24.53 17.66
CA GLU A 110 12.97 24.74 19.12
C GLU A 110 11.55 24.67 19.74
N ARG A 111 10.52 24.97 18.94
CA ARG A 111 9.12 25.06 19.39
C ARG A 111 8.44 23.72 19.70
N LEU A 112 9.09 22.58 19.41
CA LEU A 112 8.50 21.26 19.60
C LEU A 112 8.89 20.66 20.95
N SER A 113 7.95 20.03 21.64
CA SER A 113 8.26 19.21 22.81
C SER A 113 8.69 17.79 22.40
N PHE A 114 9.50 17.11 23.24
CA PHE A 114 9.84 15.71 22.98
C PHE A 114 8.62 14.79 22.91
N SER A 115 7.58 15.07 23.70
CA SER A 115 6.33 14.33 23.64
C SER A 115 5.66 14.44 22.27
N GLU A 116 5.60 15.66 21.69
CA GLU A 116 5.07 15.87 20.34
C GLU A 116 5.93 15.20 19.27
N ILE A 117 7.26 15.32 19.37
CA ILE A 117 8.19 14.66 18.45
C ILE A 117 7.98 13.14 18.49
N LEU A 118 7.94 12.56 19.69
CA LEU A 118 7.74 11.13 19.88
C LEU A 118 6.38 10.68 19.35
N HIS A 119 5.30 11.37 19.70
CA HIS A 119 3.96 11.02 19.23
C HIS A 119 3.87 11.05 17.70
N VAL A 120 4.36 12.11 17.06
CA VAL A 120 4.31 12.25 15.60
C VAL A 120 5.15 11.16 14.91
N LEU A 121 6.38 10.92 15.38
CA LEU A 121 7.25 9.91 14.77
C LEU A 121 6.71 8.50 15.01
N MET A 122 6.25 8.20 16.22
CA MET A 122 5.67 6.90 16.54
C MET A 122 4.40 6.65 15.75
N ASP A 123 3.57 7.66 15.50
CA ASP A 123 2.41 7.55 14.61
C ASP A 123 2.84 7.21 13.17
N GLN A 124 3.86 7.88 12.62
CA GLN A 124 4.40 7.57 11.28
C GLN A 124 4.98 6.15 11.19
N ILE A 125 5.68 5.68 12.22
CA ILE A 125 6.26 4.33 12.29
C ILE A 125 5.16 3.27 12.45
N THR A 126 4.12 3.58 13.24
CA THR A 126 3.04 2.64 13.58
C THR A 126 1.99 2.55 12.48
N GLU A 127 1.68 3.66 11.80
CA GLU A 127 0.85 3.68 10.58
C GLU A 127 1.35 2.68 9.54
N ASN A 128 2.67 2.57 9.37
CA ASN A 128 3.31 1.65 8.44
C ASN A 128 3.34 0.17 8.91
N ASN A 129 2.82 -0.14 10.10
CA ASN A 129 2.87 -1.49 10.69
C ASN A 129 1.51 -1.97 11.27
N LEU A 130 0.48 -1.13 11.27
CA LEU A 130 -0.81 -1.40 11.92
C LEU A 130 -1.61 -2.53 11.22
N ILE A 131 -1.66 -2.51 9.89
CA ILE A 131 -2.37 -3.55 9.10
C ILE A 131 -1.69 -4.89 9.33
N SER A 132 -0.37 -4.95 9.14
CA SER A 132 0.42 -6.17 9.31
C SER A 132 0.30 -6.77 10.71
N ARG A 133 0.27 -5.96 11.78
CA ARG A 133 0.12 -6.44 13.16
C ARG A 133 -1.29 -6.95 13.48
N LYS A 134 -2.35 -6.21 13.10
CA LYS A 134 -3.75 -6.65 13.29
C LYS A 134 -4.00 -7.97 12.58
N LEU A 135 -3.54 -8.06 11.33
CA LEU A 135 -3.71 -9.23 10.50
C LEU A 135 -3.04 -10.46 11.14
N VAL A 136 -1.79 -10.36 11.58
CA VAL A 136 -1.08 -11.48 12.24
C VAL A 136 -1.84 -12.03 13.46
N GLN A 137 -2.47 -11.17 14.26
CA GLN A 137 -3.24 -11.61 15.45
C GLN A 137 -4.51 -12.39 15.06
N GLY A 138 -5.14 -12.06 13.93
CA GLY A 138 -6.39 -12.67 13.47
C GLY A 138 -6.23 -13.89 12.55
N LEU A 139 -5.07 -14.03 11.89
CA LEU A 139 -4.86 -15.03 10.83
C LEU A 139 -5.06 -16.47 11.30
N ASP A 140 -4.54 -16.85 12.47
CA ASP A 140 -4.71 -18.21 12.98
C ASP A 140 -6.18 -18.53 13.30
N THR A 141 -6.90 -17.56 13.87
CA THR A 141 -8.34 -17.68 14.15
C THR A 141 -9.12 -17.92 12.86
N LEU A 142 -8.88 -17.11 11.84
CA LEU A 142 -9.52 -17.24 10.54
C LEU A 142 -9.13 -18.56 9.85
N ARG A 143 -7.85 -18.95 9.87
CA ARG A 143 -7.37 -20.20 9.26
C ARG A 143 -8.01 -21.42 9.91
N ILE A 144 -8.12 -21.45 11.24
CA ILE A 144 -8.76 -22.55 11.98
C ILE A 144 -10.24 -22.62 11.63
N ALA A 145 -10.95 -21.49 11.64
CA ALA A 145 -12.38 -21.44 11.33
C ALA A 145 -12.65 -21.85 9.87
N LEU A 146 -11.87 -21.32 8.93
CA LEU A 146 -11.98 -21.65 7.52
C LEU A 146 -11.60 -23.11 7.24
N GLY A 147 -10.57 -23.65 7.89
CA GLY A 147 -10.19 -25.05 7.78
C GLY A 147 -11.31 -26.01 8.21
N LYS A 148 -12.06 -25.67 9.27
CA LYS A 148 -13.25 -26.44 9.67
C LYS A 148 -14.35 -26.40 8.60
N LYS A 149 -14.63 -25.23 8.02
CA LYS A 149 -15.61 -25.06 6.93
C LYS A 149 -15.17 -25.77 5.65
N LEU A 150 -13.88 -25.73 5.35
CA LEU A 150 -13.26 -26.40 4.21
C LEU A 150 -13.45 -27.91 4.30
N ASN A 151 -13.18 -28.53 5.46
CA ASN A 151 -13.37 -29.98 5.65
C ASN A 151 -14.82 -30.45 5.41
N ILE A 152 -15.81 -29.58 5.64
CA ILE A 152 -17.23 -29.89 5.40
C ILE A 152 -17.58 -29.78 3.91
N SER A 153 -16.99 -28.79 3.24
CA SER A 153 -17.33 -28.39 1.86
C SER A 153 -16.31 -28.83 0.80
N GLU A 154 -15.27 -29.57 1.19
CA GLU A 154 -14.11 -29.92 0.35
C GLU A 154 -14.55 -30.50 -0.99
N LYS A 155 -15.43 -31.51 -0.97
CA LYS A 155 -15.94 -32.15 -2.21
C LYS A 155 -16.68 -31.20 -3.16
N LYS A 156 -17.32 -30.15 -2.62
CA LYS A 156 -18.05 -29.14 -3.41
C LYS A 156 -17.14 -28.03 -3.94
N LEU A 157 -16.01 -27.80 -3.27
CA LEU A 157 -15.02 -26.80 -3.65
C LEU A 157 -14.05 -27.34 -4.70
N PHE A 158 -13.59 -28.58 -4.53
CA PHE A 158 -12.64 -29.24 -5.41
C PHE A 158 -13.35 -30.20 -6.39
N GLU A 159 -14.41 -29.72 -7.05
CA GLU A 159 -15.04 -30.45 -8.16
C GLU A 159 -14.06 -30.56 -9.35
N LYS A 160 -14.26 -31.57 -10.21
CA LYS A 160 -13.45 -31.69 -11.44
C LYS A 160 -13.63 -30.44 -12.30
N GLU A 161 -12.55 -29.99 -12.93
CA GLU A 161 -12.53 -28.82 -13.84
C GLU A 161 -12.78 -27.48 -13.13
N GLN A 162 -12.39 -27.35 -11.85
CA GLN A 162 -12.37 -26.08 -11.14
C GLN A 162 -11.05 -25.88 -10.40
N GLN A 163 -10.65 -24.62 -10.24
CA GLN A 163 -9.52 -24.19 -9.44
C GLN A 163 -10.03 -23.35 -8.27
N VAL A 164 -9.67 -23.75 -7.05
CA VAL A 164 -10.03 -23.01 -5.82
C VAL A 164 -9.01 -21.90 -5.58
N TYR A 165 -9.48 -20.74 -5.15
CA TYR A 165 -8.64 -19.63 -4.73
C TYR A 165 -8.99 -19.19 -3.31
N LEU A 166 -7.95 -18.94 -2.52
CA LEU A 166 -7.99 -18.26 -1.25
C LEU A 166 -7.97 -16.75 -1.46
N PHE A 167 -8.83 -16.04 -0.75
CA PHE A 167 -8.85 -14.58 -0.68
C PHE A 167 -8.65 -14.18 0.78
N LEU A 168 -7.52 -13.54 1.08
CA LEU A 168 -7.30 -12.82 2.31
C LEU A 168 -7.63 -11.34 2.07
N ILE A 169 -8.52 -10.78 2.88
CA ILE A 169 -9.03 -9.43 2.68
C ILE A 169 -8.89 -8.66 3.98
N CYS A 170 -8.29 -7.48 3.93
CA CYS A 170 -8.21 -6.60 5.09
C CYS A 170 -8.55 -5.17 4.73
N LEU A 171 -9.23 -4.50 5.65
CA LEU A 171 -9.50 -3.07 5.55
C LEU A 171 -8.20 -2.25 5.66
N THR A 172 -8.15 -1.12 4.96
CA THR A 172 -7.03 -0.18 4.98
C THR A 172 -7.51 1.21 5.41
N GLY A 173 -6.67 1.96 6.12
CA GLY A 173 -6.93 3.35 6.51
C GLY A 173 -7.32 3.59 7.98
N LYS A 174 -7.24 4.87 8.38
CA LYS A 174 -7.40 5.39 9.74
C LYS A 174 -8.84 5.64 10.20
N ASN A 175 -9.81 5.63 9.30
CA ASN A 175 -11.19 5.89 9.69
C ASN A 175 -11.71 4.69 10.46
N SER A 176 -11.62 4.82 11.79
CA SER A 176 -12.46 4.18 12.78
C SER A 176 -13.92 4.47 12.45
N ARG A 177 -14.40 3.87 11.38
CA ARG A 177 -15.83 3.68 11.22
C ARG A 177 -16.28 2.75 12.32
N ASP A 178 -17.49 2.95 12.78
CA ASP A 178 -18.09 2.02 13.72
C ASP A 178 -18.03 0.59 13.17
N GLU A 179 -18.03 -0.39 14.09
CA GLU A 179 -18.01 -1.82 13.73
C GLU A 179 -19.13 -2.18 12.74
N GLU A 180 -20.23 -1.43 12.74
CA GLU A 180 -21.36 -1.63 11.85
C GLU A 180 -21.03 -1.33 10.38
N SER A 181 -20.38 -0.20 10.10
CA SER A 181 -19.93 0.15 8.76
C SER A 181 -18.88 -0.83 8.23
N LEU A 182 -17.97 -1.30 9.10
CA LEU A 182 -16.97 -2.31 8.76
C LEU A 182 -17.63 -3.63 8.39
N ARG A 183 -18.58 -4.08 9.21
CA ARG A 183 -19.38 -5.27 8.95
C ARG A 183 -20.18 -5.14 7.65
N GLN A 184 -20.73 -3.96 7.36
CA GLN A 184 -21.45 -3.71 6.12
C GLN A 184 -20.54 -3.78 4.89
N GLY A 185 -19.37 -3.14 4.94
CA GLY A 185 -18.37 -3.19 3.87
C GLY A 185 -17.92 -4.63 3.57
N MET A 186 -17.56 -5.38 4.62
CA MET A 186 -17.18 -6.79 4.48
C MET A 186 -18.35 -7.67 4.01
N GLY A 187 -19.58 -7.36 4.42
CA GLY A 187 -20.78 -8.02 3.91
C GLY A 187 -20.95 -7.84 2.39
N LYS A 188 -20.67 -6.64 1.87
CA LYS A 188 -20.71 -6.37 0.41
C LYS A 188 -19.61 -7.14 -0.32
N VAL A 189 -18.39 -7.16 0.22
CA VAL A 189 -17.28 -7.97 -0.31
C VAL A 189 -17.64 -9.46 -0.36
N GLY A 190 -18.17 -10.02 0.73
CA GLY A 190 -18.60 -11.41 0.79
C GLY A 190 -19.73 -11.73 -0.20
N SER A 191 -20.68 -10.79 -0.36
CA SER A 191 -21.77 -10.92 -1.34
C SER A 191 -21.25 -10.90 -2.78
N PHE A 192 -20.27 -10.03 -3.05
CA PHE A 192 -19.62 -9.94 -4.35
C PHE A 192 -18.85 -11.23 -4.70
N LEU A 193 -18.01 -11.75 -3.79
CA LEU A 193 -17.34 -13.05 -3.96
C LEU A 193 -18.33 -14.19 -4.19
N SER A 194 -19.46 -14.19 -3.46
CA SER A 194 -20.52 -15.20 -3.62
C SER A 194 -21.28 -15.06 -4.94
N SER A 195 -21.33 -13.88 -5.55
CA SER A 195 -21.92 -13.70 -6.88
C SER A 195 -21.00 -14.19 -8.01
N MET A 196 -19.68 -14.22 -7.79
CA MET A 196 -18.70 -14.65 -8.79
C MET A 196 -18.49 -16.17 -8.79
N SER A 197 -18.83 -16.85 -7.70
CA SER A 197 -18.66 -18.30 -7.58
C SER A 197 -19.84 -18.97 -6.89
N LYS A 198 -20.29 -20.11 -7.44
CA LYS A 198 -21.41 -20.89 -6.91
C LYS A 198 -21.18 -21.39 -5.48
N THR A 199 -19.93 -21.63 -5.10
CA THR A 199 -19.57 -22.23 -3.81
C THR A 199 -18.52 -21.36 -3.12
N CYS A 200 -18.93 -20.20 -2.60
CA CYS A 200 -18.06 -19.37 -1.76
C CYS A 200 -18.24 -19.75 -0.29
N ILE A 201 -17.13 -20.01 0.42
CA ILE A 201 -17.13 -20.12 1.88
C ILE A 201 -16.17 -19.10 2.46
N GLY A 202 -16.46 -18.55 3.63
CA GLY A 202 -15.55 -17.62 4.29
C GLY A 202 -15.85 -17.39 5.76
N GLU A 203 -14.93 -16.69 6.40
CA GLU A 203 -15.00 -16.23 7.79
C GLU A 203 -14.51 -14.79 7.87
N THR A 204 -15.08 -14.00 8.78
CA THR A 204 -14.75 -12.58 8.96
C THR A 204 -14.61 -12.26 10.43
N LEU A 205 -13.58 -11.51 10.80
CA LEU A 205 -13.37 -10.99 12.14
C LEU A 205 -14.05 -9.62 12.32
N PRO A 206 -14.35 -9.20 13.57
CA PRO A 206 -14.94 -7.89 13.86
C PRO A 206 -14.09 -6.70 13.38
N ASP A 207 -12.77 -6.89 13.25
CA ASP A 207 -11.83 -5.85 12.82
C ASP A 207 -11.85 -5.57 11.30
N GLY A 208 -12.73 -6.24 10.55
CA GLY A 208 -12.84 -6.10 9.10
C GLY A 208 -11.83 -6.93 8.31
N THR A 209 -11.18 -7.91 8.94
CA THR A 209 -10.38 -8.93 8.25
C THR A 209 -11.24 -10.12 7.86
N GLY A 210 -11.12 -10.60 6.63
CA GLY A 210 -11.86 -11.77 6.13
C GLY A 210 -10.98 -12.74 5.36
N MET A 211 -11.37 -14.01 5.39
CA MET A 211 -10.73 -15.07 4.63
C MET A 211 -11.79 -15.92 3.91
N PHE A 212 -11.67 -16.05 2.60
CA PHE A 212 -12.66 -16.71 1.75
C PHE A 212 -12.02 -17.72 0.81
N LEU A 213 -12.77 -18.75 0.43
CA LEU A 213 -12.45 -19.71 -0.62
C LEU A 213 -13.55 -19.68 -1.66
N ALA A 214 -13.15 -19.50 -2.92
CA ALA A 214 -14.08 -19.55 -4.05
C ALA A 214 -13.45 -20.33 -5.22
N PRO A 215 -14.17 -21.31 -5.80
CA PRO A 215 -13.78 -21.99 -7.02
C PRO A 215 -14.15 -21.20 -8.28
N PHE A 216 -13.31 -21.31 -9.29
CA PHE A 216 -13.53 -20.79 -10.65
C PHE A 216 -13.33 -21.91 -11.65
N SER A 217 -13.98 -21.85 -12.82
CA SER A 217 -13.87 -22.89 -13.85
C SER A 217 -12.44 -23.03 -14.38
N ASP A 218 -11.74 -21.90 -14.52
CA ASP A 218 -10.40 -21.83 -15.09
C ASP A 218 -9.74 -20.50 -14.70
N GLY A 219 -8.51 -20.30 -15.15
CA GLY A 219 -7.76 -19.08 -14.90
C GLY A 219 -8.31 -17.84 -15.62
N GLU A 220 -9.02 -18.01 -16.74
CA GLU A 220 -9.65 -16.89 -17.47
C GLU A 220 -10.83 -16.35 -16.67
N ALA A 221 -11.71 -17.23 -16.18
CA ALA A 221 -12.82 -16.88 -15.31
C ALA A 221 -12.35 -16.21 -13.99
N PHE A 222 -11.24 -16.69 -13.40
CA PHE A 222 -10.64 -16.03 -12.24
C PHE A 222 -10.12 -14.64 -12.60
N THR A 223 -9.43 -14.49 -13.74
CA THR A 223 -8.87 -13.21 -14.18
C THR A 223 -9.97 -12.18 -14.40
N ASP A 224 -11.05 -12.56 -15.09
CA ASP A 224 -12.23 -11.71 -15.31
C ASP A 224 -12.87 -11.28 -13.98
N ALA A 225 -13.03 -12.23 -13.06
CA ALA A 225 -13.54 -11.95 -11.72
C ALA A 225 -12.65 -10.97 -10.94
N MET A 226 -11.32 -11.04 -11.06
CA MET A 226 -10.41 -10.12 -10.38
C MET A 226 -10.49 -8.70 -10.93
N TYR A 227 -10.75 -8.53 -12.23
CA TYR A 227 -11.00 -7.21 -12.79
C TYR A 227 -12.28 -6.59 -12.25
N ASP A 228 -13.37 -7.35 -12.25
CA ASP A 228 -14.63 -6.90 -11.66
C ASP A 228 -14.46 -6.58 -10.18
N PHE A 229 -13.67 -7.39 -9.47
CA PHE A 229 -13.41 -7.15 -8.07
C PHE A 229 -12.62 -5.87 -7.84
N SER A 230 -11.59 -5.59 -8.63
CA SER A 230 -10.82 -4.34 -8.55
C SER A 230 -11.69 -3.11 -8.81
N ILE A 231 -12.60 -3.21 -9.77
CA ILE A 231 -13.58 -2.15 -10.08
C ILE A 231 -14.54 -1.97 -8.92
N PHE A 232 -15.10 -3.06 -8.39
CA PHE A 232 -15.98 -3.04 -7.22
C PHE A 232 -15.31 -2.38 -6.01
N LEU A 233 -14.05 -2.72 -5.71
CA LEU A 233 -13.28 -2.10 -4.63
C LEU A 233 -13.04 -0.60 -4.87
N THR A 234 -12.87 -0.20 -6.14
CA THR A 234 -12.75 1.21 -6.51
C THR A 234 -14.04 1.97 -6.23
N PHE A 235 -15.19 1.43 -6.65
CA PHE A 235 -16.47 2.05 -6.34
C PHE A 235 -16.78 2.09 -4.84
N LEU A 236 -16.39 1.06 -4.11
CA LEU A 236 -16.57 1.02 -2.65
C LEU A 236 -15.70 2.09 -1.96
N SER A 237 -14.48 2.31 -2.45
CA SER A 237 -13.61 3.40 -2.02
C SER A 237 -14.18 4.78 -2.38
N GLU A 238 -14.62 4.99 -3.61
CA GLU A 238 -15.08 6.30 -4.08
C GLU A 238 -16.40 6.73 -3.43
N ASN A 239 -17.35 5.80 -3.27
CA ASN A 239 -18.68 6.11 -2.76
C ASN A 239 -18.77 6.02 -1.24
N GLU A 240 -17.99 5.12 -0.66
CA GLU A 240 -18.08 4.82 0.76
C GLU A 240 -16.76 5.06 1.46
N GLU A 241 -15.68 5.56 0.87
CA GLU A 241 -14.37 5.77 1.54
C GLU A 241 -13.88 4.53 2.33
N ILE A 242 -14.31 3.34 1.93
CA ILE A 242 -13.86 2.07 2.50
C ILE A 242 -12.87 1.45 1.54
N ASN A 243 -11.67 1.17 2.04
CA ASN A 243 -10.60 0.61 1.25
C ASN A 243 -10.22 -0.78 1.74
N PHE A 244 -9.90 -1.65 0.78
CA PHE A 244 -9.48 -3.02 1.06
C PHE A 244 -8.22 -3.36 0.29
N TYR A 245 -7.36 -4.12 0.94
CA TYR A 245 -6.37 -4.95 0.28
C TYR A 245 -6.90 -6.37 0.16
N VAL A 246 -6.59 -6.99 -0.96
CA VAL A 246 -6.92 -8.39 -1.24
C VAL A 246 -5.64 -9.11 -1.66
N GLY A 247 -5.29 -10.16 -0.94
CA GLY A 247 -4.30 -11.15 -1.33
C GLY A 247 -5.00 -12.40 -1.83
N ALA A 248 -4.79 -12.79 -3.09
CA ALA A 248 -5.39 -13.99 -3.66
C ALA A 248 -4.35 -15.05 -4.04
N GLN A 249 -4.64 -16.31 -3.72
CA GLN A 249 -3.73 -17.45 -3.95
C GLN A 249 -4.49 -18.69 -4.44
N PRO A 250 -4.03 -19.40 -5.49
CA PRO A 250 -4.62 -20.68 -5.85
C PRO A 250 -4.36 -21.72 -4.76
N LEU A 251 -5.43 -22.37 -4.30
CA LEU A 251 -5.38 -23.49 -3.37
C LEU A 251 -5.52 -24.79 -4.16
N LYS A 252 -4.46 -25.61 -4.20
CA LYS A 252 -4.48 -26.88 -4.94
C LYS A 252 -5.15 -27.99 -4.13
N GLU A 253 -4.80 -28.11 -2.87
CA GLU A 253 -5.37 -29.09 -1.95
C GLU A 253 -5.64 -28.46 -0.58
N SER A 254 -6.59 -29.00 0.19
CA SER A 254 -6.91 -28.50 1.53
C SER A 254 -5.73 -28.45 2.50
N ARG A 255 -4.74 -29.33 2.33
CA ARG A 255 -3.52 -29.36 3.15
C ARG A 255 -2.61 -28.15 2.92
N ASP A 256 -2.70 -27.51 1.76
CA ASP A 256 -1.85 -26.38 1.38
C ASP A 256 -2.36 -25.05 1.96
N LEU A 257 -3.51 -25.06 2.65
CA LEU A 257 -4.14 -23.88 3.23
C LEU A 257 -3.18 -23.02 4.08
N PRO A 258 -2.33 -23.57 4.97
CA PRO A 258 -1.40 -22.75 5.75
C PRO A 258 -0.41 -21.97 4.88
N ASP A 259 0.12 -22.59 3.84
CA ASP A 259 1.07 -21.96 2.93
C ASP A 259 0.39 -20.90 2.07
N CYS A 260 -0.80 -21.19 1.52
CA CYS A 260 -1.60 -20.21 0.79
C CYS A 260 -1.96 -18.99 1.65
N VAL A 261 -2.26 -19.18 2.94
CA VAL A 261 -2.54 -18.06 3.87
C VAL A 261 -1.31 -17.18 4.04
N LYS A 262 -0.13 -17.79 4.20
CA LYS A 262 1.13 -17.06 4.34
C LYS A 262 1.45 -16.27 3.07
N GLU A 263 1.28 -16.86 1.90
CA GLU A 263 1.54 -16.17 0.63
C GLU A 263 0.52 -15.05 0.35
N ALA A 264 -0.76 -15.27 0.71
CA ALA A 264 -1.78 -14.23 0.63
C ALA A 264 -1.50 -13.08 1.61
N TYR A 265 -0.95 -13.37 2.80
CA TYR A 265 -0.47 -12.35 3.73
C TYR A 265 0.68 -11.53 3.14
N ASP A 266 1.66 -12.17 2.50
CA ASP A 266 2.77 -11.47 1.84
C ASP A 266 2.27 -10.50 0.75
N HIS A 267 1.15 -10.83 0.08
CA HIS A 267 0.49 -9.96 -0.90
C HIS A 267 -0.13 -8.72 -0.25
N ILE A 268 -0.78 -8.88 0.90
CA ILE A 268 -1.28 -7.75 1.69
C ILE A 268 -0.12 -6.85 2.12
N CYS A 269 0.97 -7.44 2.63
CA CYS A 269 2.16 -6.69 3.01
C CYS A 269 2.82 -5.97 1.83
N LEU A 270 2.76 -6.54 0.61
CA LEU A 270 3.24 -5.85 -0.59
C LEU A 270 2.40 -4.61 -0.89
N LEU A 271 1.07 -4.72 -0.87
CA LEU A 271 0.15 -3.60 -1.11
C LEU A 271 0.36 -2.46 -0.10
N ASP A 272 0.53 -2.81 1.18
CA ASP A 272 0.86 -1.87 2.26
C ASP A 272 2.27 -1.24 2.07
N ARG A 273 3.26 -2.06 1.68
CA ARG A 273 4.64 -1.60 1.45
C ARG A 273 4.71 -0.57 0.32
N ILE A 274 4.01 -0.80 -0.78
CA ILE A 274 4.00 0.11 -1.93
C ILE A 274 3.16 1.37 -1.69
N GLY A 275 2.44 1.45 -0.56
CA GLY A 275 1.58 2.60 -0.23
C GLY A 275 0.31 2.65 -1.06
N ALA A 276 -0.20 1.49 -1.51
CA ALA A 276 -1.49 1.44 -2.21
C ALA A 276 -2.59 1.91 -1.26
N LYS A 277 -3.63 2.56 -1.76
CA LYS A 277 -4.85 2.84 -0.96
C LYS A 277 -5.72 1.60 -0.88
N ARG A 278 -5.88 0.92 -2.01
CA ARG A 278 -6.63 -0.32 -2.20
C ARG A 278 -5.94 -1.17 -3.26
N GLY A 279 -6.34 -2.42 -3.42
CA GLY A 279 -5.87 -3.22 -4.55
C GLY A 279 -5.95 -4.72 -4.32
N ILE A 280 -5.70 -5.46 -5.40
CA ILE A 280 -5.73 -6.92 -5.43
C ILE A 280 -4.38 -7.45 -5.93
N CYS A 281 -3.64 -8.12 -5.05
CA CYS A 281 -2.41 -8.80 -5.39
C CYS A 281 -2.65 -10.31 -5.44
N THR A 282 -2.46 -10.89 -6.62
CA THR A 282 -2.58 -12.31 -6.92
C THR A 282 -1.19 -12.90 -7.14
N PHE A 283 -1.11 -14.23 -7.21
CA PHE A 283 0.13 -14.92 -7.56
C PHE A 283 0.67 -14.43 -8.92
N ASP A 284 -0.21 -14.28 -9.91
CA ASP A 284 0.16 -13.95 -11.28
C ASP A 284 0.58 -12.49 -11.46
N ASN A 285 0.01 -11.56 -10.68
CA ASN A 285 0.26 -10.13 -10.86
C ASN A 285 1.26 -9.51 -9.86
N ARG A 286 1.79 -10.29 -8.91
CA ARG A 286 2.68 -9.82 -7.84
C ARG A 286 3.84 -8.95 -8.35
N LEU A 287 4.54 -9.40 -9.39
CA LEU A 287 5.68 -8.67 -9.96
C LEU A 287 5.24 -7.33 -10.60
N LEU A 288 4.06 -7.30 -11.22
CA LEU A 288 3.49 -6.07 -11.76
C LEU A 288 3.13 -5.11 -10.63
N VAL A 289 2.51 -5.59 -9.55
CA VAL A 289 2.17 -4.77 -8.37
C VAL A 289 3.43 -4.17 -7.73
N GLU A 290 4.51 -4.92 -7.63
CA GLU A 290 5.81 -4.43 -7.15
C GLU A 290 6.41 -3.35 -8.08
N LEU A 291 6.33 -3.55 -9.39
CA LEU A 291 6.72 -2.56 -10.39
C LEU A 291 5.88 -1.27 -10.27
N LEU A 292 4.56 -1.39 -10.10
CA LEU A 292 3.66 -0.24 -9.90
C LEU A 292 4.08 0.59 -8.69
N GLY A 293 4.44 -0.07 -7.58
CA GLY A 293 4.97 0.61 -6.40
C GLY A 293 6.25 1.39 -6.67
N THR A 294 7.18 0.78 -7.43
CA THR A 294 8.45 1.43 -7.81
C THR A 294 8.21 2.67 -8.69
N LEU A 295 7.29 2.57 -9.65
CA LEU A 295 6.92 3.69 -10.52
C LEU A 295 6.23 4.80 -9.74
N HIS A 296 5.30 4.45 -8.85
CA HIS A 296 4.58 5.39 -8.00
C HIS A 296 5.53 6.21 -7.12
N GLN A 297 6.51 5.56 -6.50
CA GLN A 297 7.46 6.21 -5.59
C GLN A 297 8.47 7.13 -6.30
N ASN A 298 8.81 6.85 -7.56
CA ASN A 298 9.85 7.59 -8.30
C ASN A 298 9.29 8.62 -9.29
N GLU A 299 8.09 8.42 -9.83
CA GLU A 299 7.54 9.19 -10.96
C GLU A 299 6.07 9.59 -10.77
N TYR A 300 5.67 9.89 -9.53
CA TYR A 300 4.29 10.17 -9.08
C TYR A 300 3.46 11.06 -10.05
N SER A 301 4.11 12.00 -10.76
CA SER A 301 3.46 13.00 -11.61
C SER A 301 3.10 12.54 -13.04
N ILE A 302 3.79 11.55 -13.63
CA ILE A 302 3.66 11.31 -15.08
C ILE A 302 2.39 10.52 -15.40
N VAL A 303 2.13 9.46 -14.63
CA VAL A 303 1.03 8.54 -14.92
C VAL A 303 -0.31 9.05 -14.39
N LEU A 304 -0.34 9.71 -13.21
CA LEU A 304 -1.52 10.43 -12.73
C LEU A 304 -1.81 11.70 -13.56
N GLY A 305 -0.78 12.26 -14.19
CA GLY A 305 -0.86 13.37 -15.15
C GLY A 305 -1.37 12.96 -16.54
N ASN A 306 -1.83 11.72 -16.74
CA ASN A 306 -2.40 11.30 -18.01
C ASN A 306 -3.67 12.12 -18.34
N GLN A 307 -3.50 13.10 -19.22
CA GLN A 307 -4.57 14.02 -19.61
C GLN A 307 -5.78 13.31 -20.22
N ALA A 308 -5.57 12.19 -20.91
CA ALA A 308 -6.65 11.42 -21.51
C ALA A 308 -7.53 10.76 -20.43
N LEU A 309 -6.92 10.17 -19.41
CA LEU A 309 -7.63 9.62 -18.26
C LEU A 309 -8.34 10.70 -17.45
N GLN A 310 -7.68 11.83 -17.16
CA GLN A 310 -8.31 12.93 -16.42
C GLN A 310 -9.55 13.48 -17.14
N LYS A 311 -9.47 13.69 -18.46
CA LYS A 311 -10.64 14.11 -19.27
C LYS A 311 -11.79 13.11 -19.19
N LEU A 312 -11.51 11.81 -19.15
CA LEU A 312 -12.55 10.78 -19.02
C LEU A 312 -13.18 10.76 -17.63
N LEU A 313 -12.36 10.88 -16.59
CA LEU A 313 -12.84 10.95 -15.20
C LEU A 313 -13.74 12.17 -15.01
N ASP A 314 -13.33 13.34 -15.50
CA ASP A 314 -14.14 14.56 -15.47
C ASP A 314 -15.45 14.39 -16.27
N HIS A 315 -15.36 13.84 -17.48
CA HIS A 315 -16.53 13.61 -18.30
C HIS A 315 -17.53 12.65 -17.65
N ASP A 316 -17.06 11.55 -17.07
CA ASP A 316 -17.90 10.59 -16.34
C ASP A 316 -18.53 11.22 -15.11
N ARG A 317 -17.79 12.09 -14.39
CA ARG A 317 -18.31 12.82 -13.22
C ARG A 317 -19.47 13.73 -13.58
N TYR A 318 -19.39 14.46 -14.71
CA TYR A 318 -20.43 15.41 -15.11
C TYR A 318 -21.59 14.78 -15.90
N ASN A 319 -21.34 13.70 -16.64
CA ASN A 319 -22.31 13.14 -17.60
C ASN A 319 -22.78 11.72 -17.26
N HIS A 320 -22.23 11.10 -16.22
CA HIS A 320 -22.55 9.73 -15.79
C HIS A 320 -22.44 8.69 -16.91
N THR A 321 -21.45 8.84 -17.80
CA THR A 321 -21.32 8.00 -19.01
C THR A 321 -20.75 6.60 -18.78
N GLY A 322 -19.96 6.40 -17.73
CA GLY A 322 -19.26 5.15 -17.44
C GLY A 322 -18.22 4.78 -18.51
N TYR A 323 -17.60 5.78 -19.14
CA TYR A 323 -16.57 5.61 -20.15
C TYR A 323 -15.27 5.05 -19.59
N VAL A 324 -14.86 5.49 -18.39
CA VAL A 324 -13.69 4.92 -17.69
C VAL A 324 -13.93 3.44 -17.44
N HIS A 325 -15.11 3.07 -16.94
CA HIS A 325 -15.48 1.66 -16.75
C HIS A 325 -15.48 0.88 -18.09
N THR A 326 -16.00 1.49 -19.16
CA THR A 326 -16.00 0.88 -20.50
C THR A 326 -14.58 0.59 -21.00
N ILE A 327 -13.63 1.53 -20.86
CA ILE A 327 -12.25 1.29 -21.30
C ILE A 327 -11.49 0.31 -20.40
N ARG A 328 -11.79 0.27 -19.09
CA ARG A 328 -11.19 -0.70 -18.17
C ARG A 328 -11.47 -2.11 -18.68
N ILE A 329 -12.76 -2.40 -18.92
CA ILE A 329 -13.19 -3.71 -19.43
C ILE A 329 -12.64 -3.95 -20.84
N TYR A 330 -12.68 -2.94 -21.71
CA TYR A 330 -12.17 -3.10 -23.07
C TYR A 330 -10.68 -3.44 -23.13
N LEU A 331 -9.85 -2.77 -22.33
CA LEU A 331 -8.41 -3.03 -22.26
C LEU A 331 -8.12 -4.38 -21.58
N ALA A 332 -8.85 -4.73 -20.53
CA ALA A 332 -8.74 -6.01 -19.82
C ALA A 332 -9.03 -7.21 -20.74
N HIS A 333 -10.02 -7.09 -21.62
CA HIS A 333 -10.36 -8.11 -22.63
C HIS A 333 -9.49 -8.04 -23.89
N ASN A 334 -8.26 -7.51 -23.79
CA ASN A 334 -7.33 -7.36 -24.92
C ASN A 334 -7.96 -6.65 -26.13
N CYS A 335 -8.80 -5.64 -25.87
CA CYS A 335 -9.54 -4.90 -26.89
C CYS A 335 -10.52 -5.77 -27.71
N ASN A 336 -10.97 -6.91 -27.17
CA ASN A 336 -12.00 -7.75 -27.78
C ASN A 336 -13.40 -7.16 -27.57
N ALA A 337 -13.94 -6.58 -28.64
CA ALA A 337 -15.25 -5.94 -28.65
C ALA A 337 -16.42 -6.86 -28.26
N THR A 338 -16.35 -8.15 -28.60
CA THR A 338 -17.45 -9.09 -28.32
C THR A 338 -17.48 -9.41 -26.83
N LYS A 339 -16.34 -9.85 -26.27
CA LYS A 339 -16.21 -10.13 -24.83
C LYS A 339 -16.54 -8.91 -23.98
N THR A 340 -16.03 -7.74 -24.38
CA THR A 340 -16.31 -6.47 -23.69
C THR A 340 -17.80 -6.12 -23.67
N ALA A 341 -18.51 -6.33 -24.78
CA ALA A 341 -19.94 -6.01 -24.87
C ALA A 341 -20.79 -6.96 -24.02
N GLU A 342 -20.45 -8.25 -24.05
CA GLU A 342 -21.06 -9.28 -23.20
C GLU A 342 -20.85 -8.96 -21.72
N HIS A 343 -19.63 -8.62 -21.32
CA HIS A 343 -19.27 -8.29 -19.94
C HIS A 343 -19.96 -7.01 -19.44
N LEU A 344 -20.05 -5.98 -20.28
CA LEU A 344 -20.79 -4.75 -19.97
C LEU A 344 -22.31 -4.90 -20.03
N TYR A 345 -22.83 -6.07 -20.42
CA TYR A 345 -24.26 -6.31 -20.68
C TYR A 345 -24.88 -5.28 -21.66
N ILE A 346 -24.12 -4.90 -22.70
CA ILE A 346 -24.57 -3.97 -23.74
C ILE A 346 -24.45 -4.58 -25.13
N HIS A 347 -25.21 -4.05 -26.09
CA HIS A 347 -25.05 -4.46 -27.48
C HIS A 347 -23.70 -3.97 -28.05
N ARG A 348 -23.04 -4.78 -28.88
CA ARG A 348 -21.75 -4.46 -29.53
C ARG A 348 -21.76 -3.10 -30.25
N HIS A 349 -22.88 -2.74 -30.89
CA HIS A 349 -23.03 -1.44 -31.54
C HIS A 349 -22.95 -0.26 -30.55
N THR A 350 -23.56 -0.40 -29.37
CA THR A 350 -23.48 0.58 -28.28
C THR A 350 -22.04 0.71 -27.78
N LEU A 351 -21.33 -0.41 -27.61
CA LEU A 351 -19.91 -0.39 -27.25
C LEU A 351 -19.08 0.37 -28.27
N MET A 352 -19.24 0.09 -29.57
CA MET A 352 -18.49 0.79 -30.63
C MET A 352 -18.74 2.30 -30.58
N LYS A 353 -20.00 2.73 -30.36
CA LYS A 353 -20.33 4.14 -30.20
C LYS A 353 -19.65 4.76 -28.98
N ARG A 354 -19.61 4.06 -27.84
CA ARG A 354 -18.86 4.51 -26.65
C ARG A 354 -17.37 4.67 -26.97
N LEU A 355 -16.73 3.66 -27.56
CA LEU A 355 -15.31 3.72 -27.92
C LEU A 355 -14.98 4.85 -28.89
N GLN A 356 -15.87 5.12 -29.86
CA GLN A 356 -15.73 6.25 -30.77
C GLN A 356 -15.80 7.59 -30.03
N ASN A 357 -16.77 7.77 -29.14
CA ASN A 357 -16.89 8.98 -28.33
C ASN A 357 -15.67 9.18 -27.43
N ILE A 358 -15.17 8.10 -26.81
CA ILE A 358 -13.98 8.12 -25.96
C ILE A 358 -12.73 8.54 -26.77
N SER A 359 -12.57 7.95 -27.96
CA SER A 359 -11.47 8.28 -28.87
C SER A 359 -11.52 9.75 -29.29
N ALA A 360 -12.71 10.27 -29.60
CA ALA A 360 -12.91 11.68 -29.97
C ALA A 360 -12.67 12.65 -28.81
N LEU A 361 -13.09 12.31 -27.60
CA LEU A 361 -12.95 13.15 -26.41
C LEU A 361 -11.48 13.32 -25.98
N CYS A 362 -10.73 12.22 -26.01
CA CYS A 362 -9.42 12.16 -25.38
C CYS A 362 -8.26 11.96 -26.36
N GLY A 363 -8.55 11.83 -27.66
CA GLY A 363 -7.55 11.57 -28.70
C GLY A 363 -6.94 10.17 -28.60
N ILE A 364 -7.64 9.22 -27.97
CA ILE A 364 -7.13 7.86 -27.77
C ILE A 364 -7.27 7.05 -29.06
N ASN A 365 -6.17 6.47 -29.52
CA ASN A 365 -6.18 5.45 -30.57
C ASN A 365 -5.96 4.06 -29.95
N PHE A 366 -7.04 3.29 -29.81
CA PHE A 366 -6.97 1.93 -29.27
C PHE A 366 -6.22 0.93 -30.18
N THR A 367 -5.95 1.26 -31.44
CA THR A 367 -5.11 0.41 -32.31
C THR A 367 -3.62 0.60 -32.05
N ASP A 368 -3.22 1.73 -31.45
CA ASP A 368 -1.83 2.00 -31.09
C ASP A 368 -1.43 1.22 -29.83
N TYR A 369 -0.35 0.45 -29.94
CA TYR A 369 0.13 -0.41 -28.85
C TYR A 369 0.59 0.40 -27.63
N TYR A 370 1.41 1.43 -27.85
CA TYR A 370 1.96 2.23 -26.76
C TYR A 370 0.88 2.99 -26.00
N MET A 371 -0.15 3.48 -26.71
CA MET A 371 -1.28 4.16 -26.12
C MET A 371 -2.15 3.22 -25.29
N ARG A 372 -2.37 1.99 -25.74
CA ARG A 372 -3.04 0.96 -24.92
C ARG A 372 -2.26 0.70 -23.63
N VAL A 373 -0.95 0.46 -23.73
CA VAL A 373 -0.10 0.19 -22.56
C VAL A 373 -0.09 1.37 -21.60
N TYR A 374 0.10 2.58 -22.11
CA TYR A 374 0.11 3.80 -21.30
C TYR A 374 -1.24 4.04 -20.60
N MET A 375 -2.36 3.80 -21.30
CA MET A 375 -3.69 3.93 -20.71
C MET A 375 -3.98 2.85 -19.66
N SER A 376 -3.59 1.60 -19.93
CA SER A 376 -3.70 0.51 -18.95
C SER A 376 -2.90 0.82 -17.68
N LEU A 377 -1.67 1.32 -17.80
CA LEU A 377 -0.85 1.71 -16.66
C LEU A 377 -1.45 2.89 -15.89
N ALA A 378 -2.01 3.88 -16.59
CA ALA A 378 -2.68 5.02 -15.98
C ALA A 378 -3.90 4.61 -15.14
N ILE A 379 -4.72 3.71 -15.67
CA ILE A 379 -5.85 3.14 -14.95
C ILE A 379 -5.38 2.35 -13.73
N LEU A 380 -4.36 1.48 -13.88
CA LEU A 380 -3.86 0.67 -12.76
C LEU A 380 -3.31 1.56 -11.62
N ILE A 381 -2.52 2.58 -11.96
CA ILE A 381 -2.00 3.52 -10.96
C ILE A 381 -3.14 4.30 -10.29
N HIS A 382 -4.13 4.75 -11.06
CA HIS A 382 -5.31 5.39 -10.49
C HIS A 382 -6.05 4.46 -9.52
N ASP A 383 -6.28 3.21 -9.91
CA ASP A 383 -7.05 2.25 -9.12
C ASP A 383 -6.34 1.85 -7.82
N TYR A 384 -5.01 1.84 -7.80
CA TYR A 384 -4.25 1.50 -6.60
C TYR A 384 -4.01 2.71 -5.69
N PHE A 385 -3.83 3.92 -6.23
CA PHE A 385 -3.25 5.04 -5.47
C PHE A 385 -4.15 6.30 -5.36
N THR A 386 -5.28 6.37 -6.07
CA THR A 386 -6.18 7.54 -6.07
C THR A 386 -7.50 7.24 -5.35
N TYR A 387 -8.06 8.22 -4.63
CA TYR A 387 -9.36 8.08 -3.93
C TYR A 387 -10.53 8.29 -4.86
#